data_AF-A0AB39KD55-F1
#
_entry.id   AF-A0AB39KD55-F1
#
_cell.length_a   1.000
_cell.length_b   1.000
_cell.length_c   1.000
_cell.angle_alpha   90.00
_cell.angle_beta   90.00
_cell.angle_gamma   90.00
#
_symmetry.space_group_name_H-M   'P 1'
#
loop_
_entity.id
_entity.type
_entity.pdbx_description
1 polymer ?
#
loop_
_entity_poly.entity_id
_entity_poly.type
_entity_poly.pdbx_seq_one_letter_code
_entity_poly.pdbx_strand_id
1 'polypeptide(L)'
;MHPLQRLENHTIKQRKVKFDFSQTPHYWIYDNPFATHLINAVHLILPVGELWMCRVFNQALPFVTDEKLRSDVKGFIAQEAHHAAAHKVAQDYLRHYGYDIDGLLNYIELAFKKLGVDSPLGLTLPKSLQPHWLTVRVGIAASVEHFTSMLGTWCLDTQPWQEQMADEAMSALFVWHLAEEVEHRSVAFDLYMHLCGEENKNFAYLQRQAIMAAVAPSFIMILHHCFKSLAKGDRELNVPLKLDLFNVAKQSVVENARSKQVPSFVEMVGSLKRWIRPSYHPYYEGDTAKALQVMENSSAVKALKAAALATA
;
A
#
# COMPACT_ATOMS: atom_id res chain seq x y z
N MET A 1 1.35 13.36 -15.57
CA MET A 1 1.12 14.28 -14.43
C MET A 1 -0.08 15.16 -14.69
N HIS A 2 -1.04 15.13 -13.78
CA HIS A 2 -2.26 15.95 -13.85
C HIS A 2 -1.94 17.46 -13.78
N PRO A 3 -2.62 18.33 -14.55
CA PRO A 3 -2.38 19.77 -14.50
C PRO A 3 -2.55 20.37 -13.10
N LEU A 4 -3.58 19.97 -12.36
CA LEU A 4 -3.82 20.51 -11.00
C LEU A 4 -2.73 20.08 -10.01
N GLN A 5 -2.19 18.87 -10.14
CA GLN A 5 -1.12 18.39 -9.28
C GLN A 5 0.17 19.17 -9.51
N ARG A 6 0.43 19.64 -10.73
CA ARG A 6 1.58 20.52 -11.02
C ARG A 6 1.45 21.89 -10.35
N LEU A 7 0.22 22.34 -10.07
CA LEU A 7 -0.04 23.59 -9.36
C LEU A 7 0.11 23.44 -7.84
N GLU A 8 0.10 22.20 -7.33
CA GLU A 8 0.45 21.94 -5.94
C GLU A 8 1.93 22.25 -5.76
N ASN A 9 2.25 23.34 -5.03
CA ASN A 9 3.61 23.65 -4.60
C ASN A 9 4.03 22.73 -3.43
N HIS A 10 3.93 21.42 -3.67
CA HIS A 10 4.14 20.37 -2.71
C HIS A 10 5.23 19.42 -3.21
N THR A 11 6.16 19.09 -2.31
CA THR A 11 7.24 18.13 -2.56
C THR A 11 7.08 16.97 -1.59
N ILE A 12 7.06 15.76 -2.14
CA ILE A 12 7.03 14.52 -1.37
C ILE A 12 8.35 14.39 -0.59
N LYS A 13 8.25 14.28 0.73
CA LYS A 13 9.41 14.24 1.64
C LYS A 13 9.30 13.05 2.57
N GLN A 14 10.40 12.28 2.65
CA GLN A 14 10.53 11.20 3.63
C GLN A 14 10.48 11.76 5.06
N ARG A 15 9.65 11.15 5.91
CA ARG A 15 9.58 11.42 7.36
C ARG A 15 10.15 10.24 8.12
N LYS A 16 11.30 10.42 8.78
CA LYS A 16 12.05 9.35 9.46
C LYS A 16 11.49 8.99 10.84
N VAL A 17 10.20 8.68 10.90
CA VAL A 17 9.50 8.28 12.13
C VAL A 17 9.96 6.90 12.62
N LYS A 18 9.76 6.62 13.92
CA LYS A 18 10.07 5.34 14.57
C LYS A 18 8.88 4.91 15.41
N PHE A 19 8.69 3.60 15.53
CA PHE A 19 7.60 3.00 16.29
C PHE A 19 8.16 1.92 17.22
N ASP A 20 7.51 1.74 18.37
CA ASP A 20 7.80 0.71 19.36
C ASP A 20 6.49 -0.02 19.69
N PHE A 21 6.51 -1.34 19.52
CA PHE A 21 5.35 -2.22 19.75
C PHE A 21 5.54 -3.15 20.95
N SER A 22 6.52 -2.87 21.82
CA SER A 22 6.81 -3.69 22.99
C SER A 22 5.66 -3.76 24.00
N GLN A 23 4.72 -2.79 23.96
CA GLN A 23 3.51 -2.75 24.78
C GLN A 23 2.22 -2.95 23.97
N THR A 24 2.32 -3.14 22.64
CA THR A 24 1.15 -3.33 21.78
C THR A 24 0.55 -4.72 22.04
N PRO A 25 -0.76 -4.83 22.37
CA PRO A 25 -1.40 -6.10 22.67
C PRO A 25 -1.65 -6.94 21.41
N HIS A 26 -1.87 -8.25 21.58
CA HIS A 26 -2.11 -9.24 20.50
C HIS A 26 -3.24 -8.84 19.54
N TYR A 27 -4.33 -8.31 20.10
CA TYR A 27 -5.40 -7.68 19.34
C TYR A 27 -5.28 -6.17 19.47
N TRP A 28 -4.46 -5.58 18.61
CA TRP A 28 -4.25 -4.14 18.60
C TRP A 28 -5.46 -3.36 18.07
N ILE A 29 -6.38 -3.99 17.33
CA ILE A 29 -7.74 -3.45 17.12
C ILE A 29 -8.64 -4.15 18.14
N TYR A 30 -9.07 -3.39 19.15
CA TYR A 30 -9.77 -3.96 20.31
C TYR A 30 -11.12 -4.54 19.93
N ASP A 31 -11.48 -5.65 20.56
CA ASP A 31 -12.74 -6.38 20.36
C ASP A 31 -13.05 -6.73 18.89
N ASN A 32 -12.02 -6.78 18.04
CA ASN A 32 -12.17 -7.13 16.63
C ASN A 32 -10.98 -7.96 16.08
N PRO A 33 -10.93 -9.27 16.41
CA PRO A 33 -9.92 -10.18 15.87
C PRO A 33 -9.93 -10.25 14.33
N PHE A 34 -11.10 -10.15 13.70
CA PHE A 34 -11.20 -10.14 12.23
C PHE A 34 -10.47 -8.94 11.64
N ALA A 35 -10.75 -7.74 12.15
CA ALA A 35 -10.08 -6.52 11.70
C ALA A 35 -8.58 -6.58 11.98
N THR A 36 -8.19 -6.98 13.18
CA THR A 36 -6.78 -7.13 13.57
C THR A 36 -6.03 -8.00 12.56
N HIS A 37 -6.53 -9.19 12.25
CA HIS A 37 -5.84 -10.09 11.32
C HIS A 37 -5.89 -9.64 9.87
N LEU A 38 -6.95 -8.96 9.46
CA LEU A 38 -7.04 -8.42 8.11
C LEU A 38 -6.01 -7.31 7.90
N ILE A 39 -5.83 -6.42 8.88
CA ILE A 39 -4.83 -5.37 8.78
C ILE A 39 -3.40 -5.91 9.01
N ASN A 40 -3.21 -6.88 9.91
CA ASN A 40 -1.92 -7.58 10.04
C ASN A 40 -1.49 -8.24 8.72
N ALA A 41 -2.42 -8.78 7.95
CA ALA A 41 -2.13 -9.29 6.61
C ALA A 41 -1.61 -8.19 5.67
N VAL A 42 -2.13 -6.97 5.78
CA VAL A 42 -1.63 -5.81 5.02
C VAL A 42 -0.21 -5.44 5.47
N HIS A 43 0.06 -5.40 6.78
CA HIS A 43 1.42 -5.17 7.34
C HIS A 43 2.47 -6.17 6.83
N LEU A 44 2.08 -7.40 6.48
CA LEU A 44 2.99 -8.39 5.88
C LEU A 44 3.25 -8.14 4.40
N ILE A 45 2.24 -7.67 3.65
CA ILE A 45 2.30 -7.53 2.19
C ILE A 45 3.07 -6.27 1.77
N LEU A 46 2.74 -5.14 2.42
CA LEU A 46 3.28 -3.81 2.13
C LEU A 46 4.82 -3.80 2.00
N PRO A 47 5.62 -4.18 3.01
CA PRO A 47 7.07 -4.01 2.96
C PRO A 47 7.74 -4.78 1.81
N VAL A 48 7.20 -5.94 1.42
CA VAL A 48 7.74 -6.72 0.29
C VAL A 48 7.44 -6.02 -1.04
N GLY A 49 6.21 -5.53 -1.19
CA GLY A 49 5.76 -4.79 -2.37
C GLY A 49 6.49 -3.46 -2.54
N GLU A 50 6.58 -2.67 -1.48
CA GLU A 50 7.26 -1.36 -1.44
C GLU A 50 8.72 -1.47 -1.86
N LEU A 51 9.48 -2.40 -1.27
CA LEU A 51 10.87 -2.62 -1.67
C LEU A 51 11.00 -3.07 -3.13
N TRP A 52 10.03 -3.83 -3.65
CA TRP A 52 9.98 -4.17 -5.06
C TRP A 52 9.70 -2.93 -5.93
N MET A 53 8.75 -2.07 -5.55
CA MET A 53 8.46 -0.81 -6.24
C MET A 53 9.67 0.12 -6.24
N CYS A 54 10.38 0.27 -5.11
CA CYS A 54 11.64 1.03 -5.05
C CYS A 54 12.65 0.55 -6.09
N ARG A 55 12.84 -0.77 -6.25
CA ARG A 55 13.78 -1.32 -7.25
C ARG A 55 13.33 -1.03 -8.67
N VAL A 56 12.04 -1.20 -8.98
CA VAL A 56 11.48 -0.91 -10.31
C VAL A 56 11.59 0.58 -10.63
N PHE A 57 11.29 1.46 -9.68
CA PHE A 57 11.31 2.91 -9.92
C PHE A 57 12.74 3.44 -10.06
N ASN A 58 13.72 2.86 -9.35
CA ASN A 58 15.13 3.15 -9.59
C ASN A 58 15.59 2.77 -11.01
N GLN A 59 15.06 1.67 -11.58
CA GLN A 59 15.34 1.31 -12.97
C GLN A 59 14.66 2.27 -13.96
N ALA A 60 13.49 2.81 -13.62
CA ALA A 60 12.74 3.75 -14.44
C ALA A 60 13.30 5.19 -14.41
N LEU A 61 13.90 5.62 -13.30
CA LEU A 61 14.39 6.98 -13.07
C LEU A 61 15.23 7.58 -14.20
N PRO A 62 16.18 6.86 -14.83
CA PRO A 62 16.95 7.39 -15.96
C PRO A 62 16.09 7.84 -17.16
N PHE A 63 14.91 7.25 -17.35
CA PHE A 63 14.01 7.53 -18.47
C PHE A 63 12.99 8.65 -18.20
N VAL A 64 12.95 9.19 -16.97
CA VAL A 64 12.00 10.24 -16.58
C VAL A 64 12.51 11.62 -17.01
N THR A 65 11.98 12.20 -18.08
CA THR A 65 12.46 13.48 -18.61
C THR A 65 11.85 14.70 -17.92
N ASP A 66 10.67 14.57 -17.31
CA ASP A 66 10.02 15.64 -16.56
C ASP A 66 10.65 15.80 -15.16
N GLU A 67 11.13 17.01 -14.84
CA GLU A 67 11.87 17.26 -13.59
C GLU A 67 11.01 17.13 -12.34
N LYS A 68 9.73 17.55 -12.39
CA LYS A 68 8.81 17.43 -11.25
C LYS A 68 8.49 15.96 -10.99
N LEU A 69 8.17 15.20 -12.04
CA LEU A 69 7.94 13.76 -11.93
C LEU A 69 9.17 13.04 -11.42
N ARG A 70 10.37 13.41 -11.90
CA ARG A 70 11.64 12.85 -11.41
C ARG A 70 11.82 13.11 -9.92
N SER A 71 11.48 14.31 -9.44
CA SER A 71 11.51 14.65 -8.02
C SER A 71 10.50 13.81 -7.22
N ASP A 72 9.27 13.68 -7.72
CA ASP A 72 8.21 12.94 -7.04
C ASP A 72 8.51 11.44 -6.96
N VAL A 73 9.07 10.85 -8.03
CA VAL A 73 9.53 9.45 -8.04
C VAL A 73 10.66 9.24 -7.02
N LYS A 74 11.58 10.20 -6.86
CA LYS A 74 12.61 10.12 -5.80
C LYS A 74 12.00 10.23 -4.40
N GLY A 75 11.02 11.12 -4.22
CA GLY A 75 10.28 11.27 -2.97
C GLY A 75 9.56 9.97 -2.58
N PHE A 76 8.82 9.40 -3.52
CA PHE A 76 8.17 8.10 -3.40
C PHE A 76 9.15 7.00 -2.98
N ILE A 77 10.27 6.83 -3.71
CA ILE A 77 11.28 5.81 -3.37
C ILE A 77 11.79 5.98 -1.93
N ALA A 78 11.97 7.22 -1.47
CA ALA A 78 12.46 7.51 -0.13
C ALA A 78 11.40 7.25 0.97
N GLN A 79 10.12 7.56 0.72
CA GLN A 79 9.02 7.24 1.62
C GLN A 79 8.83 5.73 1.73
N GLU A 80 8.75 5.02 0.60
CA GLU A 80 8.50 3.58 0.57
C GLU A 80 9.60 2.75 1.20
N ALA A 81 10.87 3.16 1.04
CA ALA A 81 11.97 2.53 1.76
C ALA A 81 11.82 2.66 3.28
N HIS A 82 11.21 3.77 3.75
CA HIS A 82 10.95 4.01 5.17
C HIS A 82 9.71 3.29 5.67
N HIS A 83 8.64 3.26 4.87
CA HIS A 83 7.44 2.44 5.10
C HIS A 83 7.84 0.98 5.35
N ALA A 84 8.64 0.40 4.44
CA ALA A 84 9.02 -0.99 4.52
C ALA A 84 9.82 -1.30 5.80
N ALA A 85 10.69 -0.38 6.20
CA ALA A 85 11.46 -0.48 7.44
C ALA A 85 10.55 -0.39 8.68
N ALA A 86 9.54 0.48 8.68
CA ALA A 86 8.58 0.63 9.76
C ALA A 86 7.68 -0.61 9.90
N HIS A 87 7.12 -1.10 8.79
CA HIS A 87 6.28 -2.32 8.78
C HIS A 87 7.06 -3.57 9.18
N LYS A 88 8.39 -3.61 8.97
CA LYS A 88 9.22 -4.71 9.48
C LYS A 88 9.18 -4.84 11.00
N VAL A 89 9.02 -3.74 11.74
CA VAL A 89 8.86 -3.78 13.21
C VAL A 89 7.52 -4.45 13.58
N ALA A 90 6.48 -4.29 12.77
CA ALA A 90 5.19 -4.99 12.97
C ALA A 90 5.30 -6.51 12.73
N GLN A 91 6.27 -6.96 11.92
CA GLN A 91 6.57 -8.39 11.77
C GLN A 91 7.14 -8.99 13.06
N ASP A 92 8.00 -8.24 13.77
CA ASP A 92 8.57 -8.68 15.04
C ASP A 92 7.49 -8.74 16.14
N TYR A 93 6.52 -7.82 16.12
CA TYR A 93 5.31 -7.90 16.92
C TYR A 93 4.51 -9.20 16.66
N LEU A 94 4.30 -9.59 15.39
CA LEU A 94 3.60 -10.85 15.08
C LEU A 94 4.39 -12.08 15.56
N ARG A 95 5.72 -12.08 15.41
CA ARG A 95 6.57 -13.17 15.94
C ARG A 95 6.52 -13.24 17.46
N HIS A 96 6.45 -12.11 18.16
CA HIS A 96 6.30 -12.04 19.62
C HIS A 96 5.05 -12.80 20.09
N TYR A 97 3.92 -12.67 19.37
CA TYR A 97 2.69 -13.41 19.63
C TYR A 97 2.65 -14.83 19.05
N GLY A 98 3.79 -15.35 18.58
CA GLY A 98 3.95 -16.75 18.19
C GLY A 98 3.45 -17.08 16.78
N TYR A 99 3.22 -16.09 15.92
CA TYR A 99 2.88 -16.33 14.52
C TYR A 99 4.11 -16.76 13.71
N ASP A 100 3.99 -17.88 13.01
CA ASP A 100 4.94 -18.26 11.95
C ASP A 100 4.59 -17.49 10.66
N ILE A 101 5.28 -16.37 10.46
CA ILE A 101 5.09 -15.49 9.31
C ILE A 101 6.12 -15.72 8.22
N ASP A 102 7.17 -16.51 8.45
CA ASP A 102 8.27 -16.66 7.49
C ASP A 102 7.80 -17.40 6.23
N GLY A 103 6.90 -18.38 6.37
CA GLY A 103 6.23 -19.03 5.24
C GLY A 103 5.41 -18.05 4.40
N LEU A 104 4.74 -17.09 5.05
CA LEU A 104 3.94 -16.06 4.37
C LEU A 104 4.83 -15.05 3.64
N LEU A 105 5.87 -14.56 4.30
CA LEU A 105 6.84 -13.63 3.69
C LEU A 105 7.49 -14.27 2.46
N ASN A 106 7.93 -15.52 2.54
CA ASN A 106 8.48 -16.27 1.40
C ASN A 106 7.48 -16.41 0.25
N TYR A 107 6.20 -16.65 0.55
CA TYR A 107 5.13 -16.73 -0.46
C TYR A 107 4.95 -15.39 -1.20
N ILE A 108 4.89 -14.27 -0.46
CA ILE A 108 4.75 -12.92 -1.02
C ILE A 108 6.00 -12.56 -1.83
N GLU A 109 7.20 -12.80 -1.29
CA GLU A 109 8.47 -12.56 -1.97
C GLU A 109 8.58 -13.34 -3.27
N LEU A 110 8.13 -14.60 -3.30
CA LEU A 110 8.12 -15.40 -4.52
C LEU A 110 7.17 -14.82 -5.57
N ALA A 111 6.02 -14.30 -5.16
CA ALA A 111 5.08 -13.63 -6.05
C ALA A 111 5.72 -12.39 -6.70
N PHE A 112 6.37 -11.52 -5.92
CA PHE A 112 7.07 -10.34 -6.43
C PHE A 112 8.36 -10.67 -7.19
N LYS A 113 9.07 -11.74 -6.82
CA LYS A 113 10.27 -12.21 -7.53
C LYS A 113 9.93 -12.59 -8.97
N LYS A 114 8.80 -13.26 -9.20
CA LYS A 114 8.31 -13.58 -10.56
C LYS A 114 8.06 -12.32 -11.40
N LEU A 115 7.78 -11.18 -10.76
CA LEU A 115 7.63 -9.87 -11.40
C LEU A 115 8.95 -9.10 -11.52
N GLY A 116 9.97 -9.43 -10.73
CA GLY A 116 11.20 -8.65 -10.59
C GLY A 116 12.35 -9.02 -11.52
N VAL A 117 12.28 -10.16 -12.21
CA VAL A 117 13.34 -10.60 -13.12
C VAL A 117 13.19 -9.91 -14.48
N ASP A 118 14.31 -9.68 -15.18
CA ASP A 118 14.39 -9.44 -16.64
C ASP A 118 13.82 -10.61 -17.48
N SER A 119 13.16 -11.56 -16.80
CA SER A 119 12.63 -12.83 -17.27
C SER A 119 11.24 -13.09 -16.66
N PRO A 120 10.15 -12.52 -17.21
CA PRO A 120 8.80 -12.79 -16.75
C PRO A 120 8.53 -14.30 -16.85
N LEU A 121 7.99 -14.88 -15.78
CA LEU A 121 7.69 -16.31 -15.68
C LEU A 121 8.92 -17.24 -15.91
N GLY A 122 10.15 -16.72 -15.73
CA GLY A 122 11.39 -17.48 -15.91
C GLY A 122 11.92 -17.52 -17.35
N LEU A 123 11.33 -16.75 -18.28
CA LEU A 123 11.78 -16.67 -19.67
C LEU A 123 12.61 -15.42 -19.90
N THR A 124 13.89 -15.53 -20.25
CA THR A 124 14.74 -14.37 -20.54
C THR A 124 14.19 -13.55 -21.71
N LEU A 125 13.80 -12.30 -21.45
CA LEU A 125 13.30 -11.43 -22.51
C LEU A 125 14.45 -10.93 -23.39
N PRO A 126 14.24 -10.85 -24.72
CA PRO A 126 15.11 -10.09 -25.61
C PRO A 126 15.33 -8.67 -25.09
N LYS A 127 16.56 -8.13 -25.27
CA LYS A 127 16.91 -6.77 -24.83
C LYS A 127 15.95 -5.69 -25.36
N SER A 128 15.39 -5.89 -26.55
CA SER A 128 14.42 -4.98 -27.16
C SER A 128 13.10 -4.88 -26.40
N LEU A 129 12.72 -5.91 -25.64
CA LEU A 129 11.48 -5.95 -24.86
C LEU A 129 11.66 -5.49 -23.41
N GLN A 130 12.90 -5.29 -22.95
CA GLN A 130 13.19 -4.86 -21.57
C GLN A 130 12.58 -3.50 -21.22
N PRO A 131 12.61 -2.46 -22.08
CA PRO A 131 11.95 -1.19 -21.78
C PRO A 131 10.43 -1.37 -21.62
N HIS A 132 9.81 -2.17 -22.50
CA HIS A 132 8.37 -2.45 -22.40
C HIS A 132 8.02 -3.22 -21.12
N TRP A 133 8.85 -4.20 -20.74
CA TRP A 133 8.68 -4.94 -19.50
C TRP A 133 8.84 -4.06 -18.26
N LEU A 134 9.79 -3.11 -18.27
CA LEU A 134 9.91 -2.10 -17.22
C LEU A 134 8.62 -1.27 -17.11
N THR A 135 8.07 -0.79 -18.23
CA THR A 135 6.79 -0.07 -18.24
C THR A 135 5.64 -0.92 -17.67
N VAL A 136 5.57 -2.21 -18.01
CA VAL A 136 4.56 -3.13 -17.44
C VAL A 136 4.74 -3.26 -15.92
N ARG A 137 5.97 -3.39 -15.41
CA ARG A 137 6.24 -3.45 -13.96
C ARG A 137 5.85 -2.16 -13.25
N VAL A 138 6.08 -1.00 -13.86
CA VAL A 138 5.58 0.28 -13.33
C VAL A 138 4.04 0.32 -13.36
N GLY A 139 3.39 -0.20 -14.40
CA GLY A 139 1.93 -0.32 -14.46
C GLY A 139 1.35 -1.25 -13.40
N ILE A 140 2.08 -2.32 -13.04
CA ILE A 140 1.72 -3.19 -11.91
C ILE A 140 1.81 -2.40 -10.59
N ALA A 141 2.90 -1.65 -10.37
CA ALA A 141 3.02 -0.77 -9.21
C ALA A 141 1.86 0.22 -9.14
N ALA A 142 1.53 0.91 -10.24
CA ALA A 142 0.38 1.82 -10.31
C ALA A 142 -0.97 1.15 -9.98
N SER A 143 -1.11 -0.15 -10.29
CA SER A 143 -2.32 -0.91 -9.97
C SER A 143 -2.37 -1.32 -8.49
N VAL A 144 -1.22 -1.61 -7.87
CA VAL A 144 -1.12 -1.85 -6.41
C VAL A 144 -1.39 -0.57 -5.64
N GLU A 145 -0.78 0.54 -6.07
CA GLU A 145 -0.97 1.88 -5.50
C GLU A 145 -2.43 2.36 -5.56
N HIS A 146 -3.20 1.89 -6.55
CA HIS A 146 -4.64 2.16 -6.57
C HIS A 146 -5.36 1.59 -5.34
N PHE A 147 -4.95 0.40 -4.86
CA PHE A 147 -5.55 -0.19 -3.66
C PHE A 147 -5.04 0.46 -2.37
N THR A 148 -3.76 0.81 -2.28
CA THR A 148 -3.21 1.50 -1.09
C THR A 148 -3.77 2.91 -0.96
N SER A 149 -3.86 3.66 -2.07
CA SER A 149 -4.50 4.98 -2.09
C SER A 149 -5.99 4.93 -1.71
N MET A 150 -6.73 3.90 -2.18
CA MET A 150 -8.11 3.66 -1.75
C MET A 150 -8.22 3.39 -0.24
N LEU A 151 -7.36 2.53 0.29
CA LEU A 151 -7.29 2.23 1.72
C LEU A 151 -6.91 3.47 2.54
N GLY A 152 -6.00 4.28 2.01
CA GLY A 152 -5.57 5.54 2.59
C GLY A 152 -6.72 6.52 2.70
N THR A 153 -7.39 6.81 1.59
CA THR A 153 -8.54 7.70 1.57
C THR A 153 -9.66 7.21 2.49
N TRP A 154 -9.98 5.91 2.48
CA TRP A 154 -10.93 5.33 3.43
C TRP A 154 -10.52 5.57 4.88
N CYS A 155 -9.25 5.36 5.23
CA CYS A 155 -8.74 5.57 6.59
C CYS A 155 -8.83 7.04 7.01
N LEU A 156 -8.44 7.98 6.13
CA LEU A 156 -8.50 9.41 6.43
C LEU A 156 -9.96 9.91 6.55
N ASP A 157 -10.88 9.33 5.79
CA ASP A 157 -12.31 9.66 5.80
C ASP A 157 -13.04 9.10 7.02
N THR A 158 -12.74 7.87 7.41
CA THR A 158 -13.48 7.16 8.47
C THR A 158 -12.81 7.20 9.83
N GLN A 159 -11.51 7.46 9.89
CA GLN A 159 -10.71 7.53 11.12
C GLN A 159 -10.93 6.31 12.04
N PRO A 160 -10.75 5.08 11.51
CA PRO A 160 -11.29 3.84 12.07
C PRO A 160 -10.68 3.40 13.41
N TRP A 161 -9.53 3.96 13.80
CA TRP A 161 -8.73 3.49 14.94
C TRP A 161 -8.49 4.57 16.01
N GLN A 162 -9.33 5.60 16.04
CA GLN A 162 -9.27 6.65 17.06
C GLN A 162 -9.97 6.25 18.36
N GLU A 163 -9.97 7.15 19.36
CA GLU A 163 -10.82 7.06 20.56
C GLU A 163 -10.73 5.72 21.34
N GLN A 164 -9.51 5.21 21.55
CA GLN A 164 -9.29 3.95 22.28
C GLN A 164 -9.93 2.73 21.59
N MET A 165 -10.15 2.76 20.27
CA MET A 165 -10.57 1.60 19.48
C MET A 165 -9.41 0.70 19.05
N ALA A 166 -8.18 1.21 19.15
CA ALA A 166 -6.97 0.48 18.80
C ALA A 166 -5.76 0.94 19.63
N ASP A 167 -4.69 0.15 19.61
CA ASP A 167 -3.38 0.50 20.14
C ASP A 167 -2.83 1.75 19.44
N GLU A 168 -2.32 2.70 20.23
CA GLU A 168 -1.87 3.99 19.72
C GLU A 168 -0.64 3.85 18.82
N ALA A 169 0.31 2.99 19.18
CA ALA A 169 1.56 2.86 18.42
C ALA A 169 1.31 2.19 17.06
N MET A 170 0.58 1.07 17.03
CA MET A 170 0.29 0.34 15.79
C MET A 170 -0.61 1.17 14.85
N SER A 171 -1.66 1.80 15.39
CA SER A 171 -2.53 2.68 14.60
C SER A 171 -1.78 3.93 14.10
N ALA A 172 -0.87 4.51 14.88
CA ALA A 172 -0.06 5.64 14.43
C ALA A 172 0.85 5.29 13.26
N LEU A 173 1.45 4.09 13.24
CA LEU A 173 2.21 3.60 12.08
C LEU A 173 1.32 3.55 10.86
N PHE A 174 0.15 2.92 10.99
CA PHE A 174 -0.65 2.64 9.82
C PHE A 174 -1.34 3.89 9.26
N VAL A 175 -1.84 4.77 10.12
CA VAL A 175 -2.41 6.06 9.72
C VAL A 175 -1.35 6.96 9.08
N TRP A 176 -0.11 6.98 9.60
CA TRP A 176 0.97 7.75 8.98
C TRP A 176 1.28 7.23 7.58
N HIS A 177 1.50 5.92 7.44
CA HIS A 177 1.75 5.29 6.14
C HIS A 177 0.61 5.58 5.16
N LEU A 178 -0.64 5.33 5.55
CA LEU A 178 -1.82 5.54 4.72
C LEU A 178 -2.05 7.01 4.33
N ALA A 179 -1.57 7.97 5.13
CA ALA A 179 -1.56 9.37 4.74
C ALA A 179 -0.49 9.66 3.67
N GLU A 180 0.70 9.06 3.77
CA GLU A 180 1.71 9.15 2.70
C GLU A 180 1.24 8.46 1.41
N GLU A 181 0.50 7.34 1.51
CA GLU A 181 -0.17 6.70 0.35
C GLU A 181 -1.11 7.65 -0.40
N VAL A 182 -1.81 8.53 0.32
CA VAL A 182 -2.64 9.57 -0.29
C VAL A 182 -1.79 10.72 -0.85
N GLU A 183 -0.72 11.12 -0.16
CA GLU A 183 0.23 12.16 -0.60
C GLU A 183 0.85 11.80 -1.96
N HIS A 184 1.26 10.53 -2.15
CA HIS A 184 1.95 10.08 -3.36
C HIS A 184 1.09 9.29 -4.37
N ARG A 185 -0.23 9.19 -4.15
CA ARG A 185 -1.19 8.37 -4.93
C ARG A 185 -1.08 8.40 -6.45
N SER A 186 -0.57 9.50 -7.02
CA SER A 186 -0.46 9.68 -8.48
C SER A 186 0.90 9.29 -9.06
N VAL A 187 1.96 9.15 -8.25
CA VAL A 187 3.35 9.03 -8.73
C VAL A 187 3.54 7.82 -9.62
N ALA A 188 3.07 6.64 -9.18
CA ALA A 188 3.21 5.40 -9.95
C ALA A 188 2.46 5.45 -11.29
N PHE A 189 1.25 6.00 -11.29
CA PHE A 189 0.43 6.17 -12.50
C PHE A 189 1.06 7.17 -13.47
N ASP A 190 1.55 8.29 -12.95
CA ASP A 190 2.21 9.31 -13.76
C ASP A 190 3.51 8.80 -14.36
N LEU A 191 4.29 8.03 -13.61
CA LEU A 191 5.48 7.36 -14.11
C LEU A 191 5.12 6.35 -15.21
N TYR A 192 4.06 5.55 -15.03
CA TYR A 192 3.58 4.62 -16.05
C TYR A 192 3.19 5.36 -17.34
N MET A 193 2.36 6.39 -17.24
CA MET A 193 1.91 7.17 -18.40
C MET A 193 3.07 7.89 -19.08
N HIS A 194 4.04 8.40 -18.30
CA HIS A 194 5.26 9.02 -18.83
C HIS A 194 6.10 8.03 -19.64
N LEU A 195 6.29 6.81 -19.15
CA LEU A 195 7.05 5.77 -19.84
C LEU A 195 6.30 5.22 -21.08
N CYS A 196 4.97 5.24 -21.09
CA CYS A 196 4.19 4.88 -22.26
C CYS A 196 4.31 5.90 -23.40
N GLY A 197 4.46 7.18 -23.08
CA GLY A 197 4.44 8.26 -24.07
C GLY A 197 3.03 8.73 -24.43
N GLU A 198 2.91 10.03 -24.72
CA GLU A 198 1.63 10.70 -25.02
C GLU A 198 0.98 10.19 -26.32
N GLU A 199 1.80 9.76 -27.28
CA GLU A 199 1.38 9.17 -28.55
C GLU A 199 0.74 7.78 -28.39
N ASN A 200 1.01 7.08 -27.28
CA ASN A 200 0.55 5.71 -27.03
C ASN A 200 -0.60 5.64 -26.01
N LYS A 201 -1.27 6.75 -25.70
CA LYS A 201 -2.34 6.80 -24.66
C LYS A 201 -3.41 5.72 -24.78
N ASN A 202 -3.86 5.40 -25.99
CA ASN A 202 -4.86 4.36 -26.22
C ASN A 202 -4.31 2.97 -25.86
N PHE A 203 -3.06 2.70 -26.23
CA PHE A 203 -2.38 1.47 -25.85
C PHE A 203 -2.13 1.42 -24.33
N ALA A 204 -1.66 2.51 -23.73
CA ALA A 204 -1.45 2.63 -22.30
C ALA A 204 -2.75 2.37 -21.50
N TYR A 205 -3.89 2.85 -22.01
CA TYR A 205 -5.22 2.55 -21.47
C TYR A 205 -5.52 1.05 -21.53
N LEU A 206 -5.40 0.40 -22.69
CA LEU A 206 -5.68 -1.04 -22.81
C LEU A 206 -4.73 -1.87 -21.94
N GLN A 207 -3.44 -1.52 -21.91
CA GLN A 207 -2.43 -2.20 -21.12
C GLN A 207 -2.71 -2.07 -19.62
N ARG A 208 -3.07 -0.88 -19.11
CA ARG A 208 -3.39 -0.73 -17.67
C ARG A 208 -4.66 -1.48 -17.28
N GLN A 209 -5.62 -1.64 -18.20
CA GLN A 209 -6.78 -2.51 -17.97
C GLN A 209 -6.38 -3.99 -17.88
N ALA A 210 -5.52 -4.45 -18.79
CA ALA A 210 -5.01 -5.83 -18.76
C ALA A 210 -4.18 -6.13 -17.51
N ILE A 211 -3.31 -5.20 -17.12
CA ILE A 211 -2.52 -5.29 -15.89
C ILE A 211 -3.46 -5.35 -14.67
N MET A 212 -4.41 -4.42 -14.54
CA MET A 212 -5.34 -4.41 -13.41
C MET A 212 -6.17 -5.70 -13.34
N ALA A 213 -6.59 -6.25 -14.48
CA ALA A 213 -7.31 -7.52 -14.54
C ALA A 213 -6.51 -8.71 -13.99
N ALA A 214 -5.17 -8.65 -14.06
CA ALA A 214 -4.28 -9.64 -13.45
C ALA A 214 -3.91 -9.31 -11.99
N VAL A 215 -3.69 -8.03 -11.68
CA VAL A 215 -3.26 -7.56 -10.36
C VAL A 215 -4.38 -7.69 -9.34
N ALA A 216 -5.59 -7.22 -9.64
CA ALA A 216 -6.72 -7.24 -8.70
C ALA A 216 -7.02 -8.64 -8.11
N PRO A 217 -7.20 -9.72 -8.90
CA PRO A 217 -7.42 -11.04 -8.33
C PRO A 217 -6.19 -11.56 -7.57
N SER A 218 -4.98 -11.30 -8.06
CA SER A 218 -3.74 -11.72 -7.38
C SER A 218 -3.60 -11.06 -6.02
N PHE A 219 -3.86 -9.75 -5.93
CA PHE A 219 -3.85 -8.97 -4.69
C PHE A 219 -4.88 -9.52 -3.68
N ILE A 220 -6.12 -9.76 -4.12
CA ILE A 220 -7.18 -10.34 -3.28
C ILE A 220 -6.77 -11.72 -2.76
N MET A 221 -6.17 -12.58 -3.59
CA MET A 221 -5.76 -13.92 -3.20
C MET A 221 -4.59 -13.90 -2.21
N ILE A 222 -3.60 -13.02 -2.40
CA ILE A 222 -2.48 -12.86 -1.46
C ILE A 222 -2.98 -12.33 -0.11
N LEU A 223 -3.82 -11.29 -0.11
CA LEU A 223 -4.43 -10.75 1.10
C LEU A 223 -5.25 -11.81 1.84
N HIS A 224 -6.09 -12.55 1.12
CA HIS A 224 -6.89 -13.64 1.69
C HIS A 224 -6.01 -14.75 2.27
N HIS A 225 -4.94 -15.14 1.58
CA HIS A 225 -4.02 -16.17 2.05
C HIS A 225 -3.32 -15.76 3.35
N CYS A 226 -2.83 -14.51 3.43
CA CYS A 226 -2.19 -13.98 4.63
C CYS A 226 -3.18 -13.88 5.79
N PHE A 227 -4.35 -13.26 5.57
CA PHE A 227 -5.42 -13.18 6.57
C PHE A 227 -5.81 -14.56 7.10
N LYS A 228 -6.08 -15.52 6.20
CA LYS A 228 -6.49 -16.87 6.56
C LYS A 228 -5.42 -17.60 7.37
N SER A 229 -4.15 -17.38 7.07
CA SER A 229 -3.05 -18.03 7.77
C SER A 229 -2.85 -17.45 9.17
N LEU A 230 -2.93 -16.12 9.31
CA LEU A 230 -2.93 -15.46 10.62
C LEU A 230 -4.13 -15.90 11.47
N ALA A 231 -5.35 -15.86 10.92
CA ALA A 231 -6.55 -16.28 11.63
C ALA A 231 -6.52 -17.78 12.03
N LYS A 232 -5.86 -18.65 11.27
CA LYS A 232 -5.65 -20.06 11.65
C LYS A 232 -4.55 -20.27 12.69
N GLY A 233 -3.53 -19.42 12.68
CA GLY A 233 -2.43 -19.46 13.64
C GLY A 233 -2.81 -18.93 15.01
N ASP A 234 -3.93 -18.20 15.10
CA ASP A 234 -4.45 -17.64 16.34
C ASP A 234 -5.03 -18.73 17.25
N ARG A 235 -4.39 -18.93 18.40
CA ARG A 235 -4.79 -19.93 19.41
C ARG A 235 -5.83 -19.39 20.38
N GLU A 236 -6.03 -18.07 20.43
CA GLU A 236 -6.97 -17.39 21.32
C GLU A 236 -8.31 -17.09 20.63
N LEU A 237 -8.36 -17.29 19.31
CA LEU A 237 -9.58 -17.11 18.51
C LEU A 237 -10.63 -18.18 18.86
N ASN A 238 -11.53 -17.82 19.77
CA ASN A 238 -12.60 -18.70 20.26
C ASN A 238 -13.85 -18.73 19.37
N VAL A 239 -13.83 -18.05 18.22
CA VAL A 239 -14.97 -17.96 17.30
C VAL A 239 -14.68 -18.74 16.03
N PRO A 240 -15.55 -19.68 15.60
CA PRO A 240 -15.35 -20.42 14.37
C PRO A 240 -15.53 -19.48 13.15
N LEU A 241 -14.42 -19.02 12.57
CA LEU A 241 -14.44 -18.25 11.34
C LEU A 241 -14.54 -19.17 10.12
N LYS A 242 -15.48 -18.86 9.21
CA LYS A 242 -15.48 -19.44 7.86
C LYS A 242 -14.45 -18.70 7.00
N LEU A 243 -13.31 -19.34 6.77
CA LEU A 243 -12.12 -18.70 6.18
C LEU A 243 -11.99 -18.89 4.65
N ASP A 244 -13.00 -19.39 3.95
CA ASP A 244 -13.02 -19.31 2.48
C ASP A 244 -13.24 -17.87 2.00
N LEU A 245 -12.82 -17.58 0.77
CA LEU A 245 -12.78 -16.22 0.24
C LEU A 245 -14.16 -15.53 0.27
N PHE A 246 -15.24 -16.26 -0.04
CA PHE A 246 -16.58 -15.71 -0.07
C PHE A 246 -17.05 -15.30 1.34
N ASN A 247 -16.84 -16.17 2.34
CA ASN A 247 -17.22 -15.85 3.71
C ASN A 247 -16.35 -14.74 4.31
N VAL A 248 -15.06 -14.67 3.98
CA VAL A 248 -14.20 -13.54 4.39
C VAL A 248 -14.65 -12.22 3.76
N ALA A 249 -14.97 -12.22 2.46
CA ALA A 249 -15.51 -11.05 1.78
C ALA A 249 -16.83 -10.59 2.43
N LYS A 250 -17.75 -11.53 2.72
CA LYS A 250 -19.00 -11.24 3.43
C LYS A 250 -18.74 -10.69 4.83
N GLN A 251 -17.83 -11.28 5.59
CA GLN A 251 -17.50 -10.84 6.94
C GLN A 251 -16.92 -9.42 6.93
N SER A 252 -16.09 -9.05 5.95
CA SER A 252 -15.60 -7.68 5.81
C SER A 252 -16.72 -6.64 5.65
N VAL A 253 -17.81 -7.00 4.95
CA VAL A 253 -19.00 -6.13 4.80
C VAL A 253 -19.72 -5.99 6.14
N VAL A 254 -19.87 -7.10 6.89
CA VAL A 254 -20.49 -7.09 8.22
C VAL A 254 -19.66 -6.26 9.21
N GLU A 255 -18.34 -6.46 9.24
CA GLU A 255 -17.46 -5.73 10.16
C GLU A 255 -17.35 -4.24 9.82
N ASN A 256 -17.33 -3.89 8.53
CA ASN A 256 -17.42 -2.50 8.09
C ASN A 256 -18.73 -1.85 8.56
N ALA A 257 -19.87 -2.54 8.43
CA ALA A 257 -21.16 -2.02 8.88
C ALA A 257 -21.25 -1.92 10.42
N ARG A 258 -20.63 -2.85 11.14
CA ARG A 258 -20.65 -2.92 12.62
C ARG A 258 -19.74 -1.88 13.28
N SER A 259 -18.51 -1.78 12.80
CA SER A 259 -17.42 -1.09 13.53
C SER A 259 -16.70 -0.02 12.71
N LYS A 260 -16.81 -0.08 11.38
CA LYS A 260 -15.99 0.74 10.47
C LYS A 260 -14.47 0.58 10.65
N GLN A 261 -14.00 -0.48 11.30
CA GLN A 261 -12.57 -0.70 11.55
C GLN A 261 -11.80 -1.35 10.38
N VAL A 262 -12.50 -1.77 9.33
CA VAL A 262 -11.95 -2.28 8.07
C VAL A 262 -12.79 -1.82 6.89
N PRO A 263 -12.19 -1.61 5.70
CA PRO A 263 -12.97 -1.36 4.49
C PRO A 263 -13.74 -2.63 4.12
N SER A 264 -14.92 -2.44 3.53
CA SER A 264 -15.69 -3.55 2.99
C SER A 264 -15.10 -4.01 1.66
N PHE A 265 -15.24 -5.31 1.36
CA PHE A 265 -14.92 -5.85 0.04
C PHE A 265 -15.66 -5.12 -1.10
N VAL A 266 -16.87 -4.63 -0.83
CA VAL A 266 -17.68 -3.86 -1.81
C VAL A 266 -17.06 -2.50 -2.13
N GLU A 267 -16.53 -1.79 -1.13
CA GLU A 267 -15.80 -0.53 -1.33
C GLU A 267 -14.53 -0.77 -2.16
N MET A 268 -13.76 -1.82 -1.84
CA MET A 268 -12.56 -2.19 -2.60
C MET A 268 -12.86 -2.53 -4.06
N VAL A 269 -13.89 -3.36 -4.34
CA VAL A 269 -14.30 -3.63 -5.74
C VAL A 269 -14.90 -2.38 -6.39
N GLY A 270 -15.58 -1.54 -5.60
CA GLY A 270 -16.17 -0.29 -6.05
C GLY A 270 -15.14 0.71 -6.57
N SER A 271 -13.94 0.74 -6.02
CA SER A 271 -12.86 1.64 -6.47
C SER A 271 -12.44 1.36 -7.92
N LEU A 272 -12.48 0.09 -8.34
CA LEU A 272 -12.14 -0.32 -9.71
C LEU A 272 -13.06 0.29 -10.77
N LYS A 273 -14.29 0.69 -10.41
CA LYS A 273 -15.20 1.39 -11.34
C LYS A 273 -14.62 2.71 -11.82
N ARG A 274 -13.90 3.43 -10.95
CA ARG A 274 -13.22 4.69 -11.33
C ARG A 274 -12.01 4.39 -12.20
N TRP A 275 -11.22 3.37 -11.87
CA TRP A 275 -10.05 2.94 -12.64
C TRP A 275 -10.38 2.68 -14.12
N ILE A 276 -11.50 2.03 -14.43
CA ILE A 276 -11.88 1.66 -15.81
C ILE A 276 -12.11 2.88 -16.73
N ARG A 277 -12.35 4.08 -16.19
CA ARG A 277 -12.65 5.26 -17.02
C ARG A 277 -11.42 5.67 -17.85
N PRO A 278 -11.57 5.98 -19.15
CA PRO A 278 -10.44 6.49 -19.95
C PRO A 278 -9.82 7.78 -19.39
N SER A 279 -10.62 8.62 -18.74
CA SER A 279 -10.19 9.87 -18.08
C SER A 279 -9.69 9.69 -16.64
N TYR A 280 -9.53 8.45 -16.17
CA TYR A 280 -9.08 8.17 -14.81
C TYR A 280 -7.71 8.79 -14.53
N HIS A 281 -7.58 9.40 -13.34
CA HIS A 281 -6.31 9.85 -12.78
C HIS A 281 -6.35 9.70 -11.24
N PRO A 282 -5.33 9.12 -10.58
CA PRO A 282 -5.34 8.91 -9.13
C PRO A 282 -5.38 10.19 -8.29
N TYR A 283 -5.08 11.34 -8.89
CA TYR A 283 -5.27 12.65 -8.27
C TYR A 283 -6.63 12.79 -7.59
N TYR A 284 -7.69 12.21 -8.15
CA TYR A 284 -9.05 12.24 -7.59
C TYR A 284 -9.35 11.15 -6.55
N GLU A 285 -8.39 10.28 -6.24
CA GLU A 285 -8.52 9.17 -5.28
C GLU A 285 -8.07 9.56 -3.87
N GLY A 286 -8.02 10.86 -3.55
CA GLY A 286 -7.67 11.36 -2.22
C GLY A 286 -7.38 12.86 -2.20
N ASP A 287 -7.17 13.42 -1.01
CA ASP A 287 -6.89 14.84 -0.79
C ASP A 287 -5.52 15.01 -0.13
N THR A 288 -4.59 15.63 -0.86
CA THR A 288 -3.22 15.91 -0.39
C THR A 288 -3.22 16.79 0.86
N ALA A 289 -4.10 17.80 0.95
CA ALA A 289 -4.16 18.69 2.10
C ALA A 289 -4.61 17.95 3.36
N LYS A 290 -5.60 17.06 3.22
CA LYS A 290 -6.07 16.20 4.31
C LYS A 290 -4.99 15.25 4.78
N ALA A 291 -4.26 14.62 3.87
CA ALA A 291 -3.14 13.74 4.18
C ALA A 291 -2.05 14.49 4.99
N LEU A 292 -1.67 15.68 4.53
CA LEU A 292 -0.71 16.54 5.22
C LEU A 292 -1.18 16.93 6.62
N GLN A 293 -2.45 17.30 6.78
CA GLN A 293 -3.02 17.64 8.09
C GLN A 293 -2.98 16.45 9.06
N VAL A 294 -3.30 15.24 8.60
CA VAL A 294 -3.24 14.03 9.43
C VAL A 294 -1.80 13.71 9.83
N MET A 295 -0.85 13.81 8.90
CA MET A 295 0.56 13.61 9.19
C MET A 295 1.13 14.64 10.17
N GLU A 296 0.76 15.92 10.04
CA GLU A 296 1.20 16.96 10.99
C GLU A 296 0.68 16.71 12.41
N ASN A 297 -0.48 16.05 12.53
CA ASN A 297 -1.08 15.72 13.80
C ASN A 297 -0.66 14.37 14.37
N SER A 298 -0.01 13.50 13.58
CA SER A 298 0.52 12.21 14.00
C SER A 298 1.50 12.36 15.19
N SER A 299 1.30 11.54 16.23
CA SER A 299 2.17 11.49 17.41
C SER A 299 3.62 11.16 17.02
N ALA A 300 3.82 10.24 16.07
CA ALA A 300 5.15 9.86 15.59
C ALA A 300 5.86 11.01 14.86
N VAL A 301 5.15 11.78 14.04
CA VAL A 301 5.70 12.96 13.35
C VAL A 301 6.00 14.09 14.34
N LYS A 302 5.12 14.31 15.33
CA LYS A 302 5.35 15.27 16.42
C LYS A 302 6.59 14.92 17.24
N ALA A 303 6.77 13.64 17.59
CA ALA A 303 7.94 13.15 18.30
C ALA A 303 9.24 13.37 17.49
N LEU A 304 9.21 13.11 16.18
CA LEU A 304 10.34 13.39 15.28
C LEU A 304 10.72 14.88 15.28
N LYS A 305 9.74 15.78 15.18
CA LYS A 305 9.98 17.24 15.21
C LYS A 305 10.57 17.70 16.54
N ALA A 306 10.05 17.18 17.67
CA ALA A 306 10.55 17.50 19.00
C ALA A 306 12.02 17.06 19.18
N ALA A 307 12.38 15.86 18.71
CA ALA A 307 13.76 15.36 18.75
C ALA A 307 14.73 16.20 17.90
N ALA A 308 14.29 16.69 16.74
CA ALA A 308 15.09 17.57 15.90
C ALA A 308 15.36 18.93 16.56
N LEU A 309 14.37 19.51 17.24
CA LEU A 309 14.53 20.76 18.00
C LEU A 309 15.45 20.61 19.21
N ALA A 310 15.47 19.43 19.85
CA ALA A 310 16.35 19.16 20.99
C ALA A 310 17.83 18.93 20.60
N THR A 311 18.11 18.73 19.31
CA THR A 311 19.46 18.45 18.78
C THR A 311 20.03 19.59 17.93
N ALA A 312 19.27 20.68 17.75
CA ALA A 312 19.65 21.90 17.05
C ALA A 312 20.08 23.00 18.03
#